data_AF-A0A6D2JGS5-F1
#
_entry.id   AF-A0A6D2JGS5-F1
#
_cell.length_a   1.000
_cell.length_b   1.000
_cell.length_c   1.000
_cell.angle_alpha   90.00
_cell.angle_beta   90.00
_cell.angle_gamma   90.00
#
_symmetry.space_group_name_H-M   'P 1'
#
loop_
_entity.id
_entity.type
_entity.pdbx_description
1 polymer ?
#
loop_
_entity_poly.entity_id
_entity_poly.type
_entity_poly.pdbx_seq_one_letter_code
_entity_poly.pdbx_strand_id
1 'polypeptide(L)'
;MLPKNSSKRWFLVVCTRAVTYGILLDGLCDNGELENALEIFEKIEKSKLDFGIGIYNIIIHGMCNGSKVDDAWDLFCSLPLKGVKPNVKTYTVMIAGLCKKGSLSEADLLFRKMGEDGIAPIVVHTTH
;
A
#
# COMPACT_ATOMS: atom_id res chain seq x y z
N MET A 1 -5.43 -9.50 -43.89
CA MET A 1 -5.81 -10.47 -42.84
C MET A 1 -4.90 -10.29 -41.63
N LEU A 2 -5.52 -9.87 -40.52
CA LEU A 2 -5.08 -9.73 -39.11
C LEU A 2 -3.71 -9.08 -38.78
N PRO A 3 -3.71 -7.94 -38.05
CA PRO A 3 -2.48 -7.34 -37.53
C PRO A 3 -2.04 -7.98 -36.21
N LYS A 4 -0.73 -8.05 -36.05
CA LYS A 4 -0.01 -8.41 -34.82
C LYS A 4 -0.38 -7.44 -33.69
N ASN A 5 -1.10 -7.90 -32.66
CA ASN A 5 -1.12 -7.19 -31.38
C ASN A 5 -1.47 -8.10 -30.19
N SER A 6 -0.77 -9.22 -30.07
CA SER A 6 -0.96 -10.19 -28.98
C SER A 6 -0.33 -9.75 -27.65
N SER A 7 0.39 -8.62 -27.60
CA SER A 7 1.10 -8.16 -26.40
C SER A 7 0.22 -7.32 -25.45
N LYS A 8 -0.75 -6.55 -25.99
CA LYS A 8 -1.60 -5.66 -25.18
C LYS A 8 -2.76 -6.36 -24.46
N ARG A 9 -3.09 -7.60 -24.86
CA ARG A 9 -4.19 -8.38 -24.26
C ARG A 9 -3.83 -8.95 -22.89
N TRP A 10 -2.54 -9.25 -22.66
CA TRP A 10 -2.05 -9.76 -21.38
C TRP A 10 -2.06 -8.68 -20.29
N PHE A 11 -1.71 -7.44 -20.62
CA PHE A 11 -1.73 -6.33 -19.67
C PHE A 11 -3.14 -6.00 -19.14
N LEU A 12 -4.18 -6.18 -19.95
CA LEU A 12 -5.57 -5.94 -19.54
C LEU A 12 -6.12 -7.06 -18.63
N VAL A 13 -5.77 -8.33 -18.88
CA VAL A 13 -6.28 -9.48 -18.11
C VAL A 13 -5.63 -9.60 -16.72
N VAL A 14 -4.36 -9.19 -16.59
CA VAL A 14 -3.66 -9.15 -15.29
C VAL A 14 -4.20 -8.01 -14.40
N CYS A 15 -4.62 -6.89 -14.99
CA CYS A 15 -5.10 -5.72 -14.25
C CYS A 15 -6.40 -5.99 -13.47
N THR A 16 -7.33 -6.81 -14.00
CA THR A 16 -8.62 -7.07 -13.34
C THR A 16 -8.45 -7.68 -11.95
N ARG A 17 -7.54 -8.64 -11.77
CA ARG A 17 -7.41 -9.36 -10.49
C ARG A 17 -6.87 -8.46 -9.39
N ALA A 18 -5.87 -7.64 -9.70
CA ALA A 18 -5.34 -6.66 -8.75
C ALA A 18 -6.40 -5.61 -8.37
N VAL A 19 -7.20 -5.14 -9.33
CA VAL A 19 -8.31 -4.22 -9.07
C VAL A 19 -9.39 -4.87 -8.20
N THR A 20 -9.80 -6.12 -8.50
CA THR A 20 -10.80 -6.85 -7.71
C THR A 20 -10.37 -7.06 -6.28
N TYR A 21 -9.12 -7.52 -6.07
CA TYR A 21 -8.59 -7.69 -4.71
C TYR A 21 -8.39 -6.36 -4.00
N GLY A 22 -7.99 -5.31 -4.72
CA GLY A 22 -7.90 -3.96 -4.17
C GLY A 22 -9.24 -3.52 -3.61
N ILE A 23 -10.31 -3.59 -4.41
CA ILE A 23 -11.66 -3.22 -3.97
C ILE A 23 -12.13 -4.07 -2.77
N LEU A 24 -11.90 -5.39 -2.81
CA LEU A 24 -12.30 -6.29 -1.73
C LEU A 24 -11.57 -5.98 -0.42
N LEU A 25 -10.25 -5.80 -0.47
CA LEU A 25 -9.44 -5.51 0.71
C LEU A 25 -9.75 -4.12 1.27
N ASP A 26 -9.95 -3.12 0.41
CA ASP A 26 -10.30 -1.75 0.80
C ASP A 26 -11.65 -1.75 1.53
N GLY A 27 -12.66 -2.42 0.96
CA GLY A 27 -13.97 -2.56 1.60
C GLY A 27 -13.94 -3.31 2.93
N LEU A 28 -13.14 -4.38 3.06
CA LEU A 28 -12.98 -5.08 4.33
C LEU A 28 -12.30 -4.20 5.39
N CYS A 29 -11.25 -3.47 5.01
CA CYS A 29 -10.55 -2.56 5.93
C CYS A 29 -11.47 -1.43 6.41
N ASP A 30 -12.25 -0.83 5.50
CA ASP A 30 -13.16 0.27 5.81
C ASP A 30 -14.35 -0.17 6.69
N ASN A 31 -14.75 -1.43 6.59
CA ASN A 31 -15.79 -2.02 7.46
C ASN A 31 -15.24 -2.51 8.82
N GLY A 32 -13.94 -2.33 9.09
CA GLY A 32 -13.31 -2.79 10.33
C GLY A 32 -13.04 -4.31 10.38
N GLU A 33 -13.18 -5.01 9.26
CA GLU A 33 -12.91 -6.45 9.13
C GLU A 33 -11.44 -6.72 8.75
N LEU A 34 -10.51 -6.12 9.50
CA LEU A 34 -9.09 -6.16 9.18
C LEU A 34 -8.54 -7.60 9.17
N GLU A 35 -8.97 -8.45 10.10
CA GLU A 35 -8.54 -9.85 10.18
C GLU A 35 -8.89 -10.62 8.89
N ASN A 36 -10.10 -10.45 8.37
CA ASN A 36 -10.54 -11.05 7.10
C ASN A 36 -9.72 -10.51 5.91
N ALA A 37 -9.41 -9.21 5.92
CA ALA A 37 -8.54 -8.61 4.92
C ALA A 37 -7.12 -9.23 4.94
N LEU A 38 -6.55 -9.46 6.12
CA LEU A 38 -5.23 -10.06 6.27
C LEU A 38 -5.18 -11.52 5.82
N GLU A 39 -6.22 -12.31 6.08
CA GLU A 39 -6.31 -13.69 5.57
C GLU A 39 -6.30 -13.74 4.04
N ILE A 40 -7.01 -12.82 3.40
CA ILE A 40 -7.04 -12.70 1.94
C ILE A 40 -5.68 -12.22 1.42
N PHE A 41 -5.08 -11.22 2.09
CA PHE A 41 -3.76 -10.72 1.75
C PHE A 41 -2.68 -11.81 1.81
N GLU A 42 -2.70 -12.68 2.81
CA GLU A 42 -1.76 -13.80 2.92
C GLU A 42 -1.91 -14.80 1.75
N LYS A 43 -3.16 -15.07 1.32
CA LYS A 43 -3.44 -15.92 0.14
C LYS A 43 -2.93 -15.26 -1.15
N ILE A 44 -3.11 -13.95 -1.27
CA ILE A 44 -2.62 -13.13 -2.38
C ILE A 44 -1.08 -13.20 -2.42
N GLU A 45 -0.40 -12.95 -1.31
CA GLU A 45 1.05 -12.95 -1.22
C GLU A 45 1.67 -14.31 -1.61
N LYS A 46 1.07 -15.42 -1.17
CA LYS A 46 1.48 -16.78 -1.53
C LYS A 46 1.31 -17.10 -3.02
N SER A 47 0.41 -16.39 -3.72
CA SER A 47 0.08 -16.71 -5.12
C SER A 47 1.14 -16.30 -6.14
N LYS A 48 2.26 -15.69 -5.72
CA LYS A 48 3.37 -15.18 -6.59
C LYS A 48 2.91 -14.22 -7.71
N LEU A 49 1.68 -13.71 -7.61
CA LEU A 49 1.16 -12.73 -8.55
C LEU A 49 1.65 -11.34 -8.12
N ASP A 50 2.03 -10.53 -9.11
CA ASP A 50 2.40 -9.13 -8.87
C ASP A 50 1.13 -8.29 -8.78
N PHE A 51 0.75 -7.91 -7.56
CA PHE A 51 -0.41 -7.06 -7.32
C PHE A 51 -0.06 -5.57 -7.22
N GLY A 52 1.23 -5.23 -7.37
CA GLY A 52 1.73 -3.87 -7.27
C GLY A 52 1.60 -3.24 -5.88
N ILE A 53 2.12 -2.02 -5.75
CA ILE A 53 2.14 -1.25 -4.49
C ILE A 53 0.74 -0.90 -3.95
N GLY A 54 -0.30 -0.95 -4.79
CA GLY A 54 -1.66 -0.58 -4.43
C GLY A 54 -2.24 -1.43 -3.31
N ILE A 55 -2.08 -2.76 -3.37
CA ILE A 55 -2.57 -3.69 -2.34
C ILE A 55 -1.87 -3.45 -1.00
N TYR A 56 -0.55 -3.28 -1.02
CA TYR A 56 0.22 -2.99 0.20
C TYR A 56 -0.23 -1.69 0.85
N ASN A 57 -0.51 -0.64 0.05
CA ASN A 57 -1.02 0.62 0.59
C ASN A 57 -2.37 0.46 1.29
N ILE A 58 -3.26 -0.39 0.76
CA ILE A 58 -4.56 -0.68 1.38
C ILE A 58 -4.36 -1.39 2.73
N ILE A 59 -3.52 -2.43 2.77
CA ILE A 59 -3.28 -3.20 4.00
C ILE A 59 -2.57 -2.36 5.07
N ILE A 60 -1.53 -1.60 4.70
CA ILE A 60 -0.85 -0.68 5.63
C ILE A 60 -1.86 0.34 6.19
N HIS A 61 -2.73 0.90 5.33
CA HIS A 61 -3.76 1.83 5.78
C HIS A 61 -4.77 1.17 6.74
N GLY A 62 -5.25 -0.02 6.40
CA GLY A 62 -6.15 -0.82 7.25
C GLY A 62 -5.53 -1.12 8.61
N MET A 63 -4.28 -1.58 8.65
CA MET A 63 -3.53 -1.82 9.89
C MET A 63 -3.39 -0.54 10.73
N CYS A 64 -3.03 0.59 10.11
CA CYS A 64 -2.94 1.87 10.80
C CYS A 64 -4.28 2.32 11.42
N ASN A 65 -5.40 2.10 10.72
CA ASN A 65 -6.74 2.42 11.24
C ASN A 65 -7.20 1.43 12.32
N GLY A 66 -6.81 0.15 12.21
CA GLY A 66 -7.05 -0.88 13.21
C GLY A 66 -6.12 -0.82 14.43
N SER A 67 -5.40 0.29 14.63
CA SER A 67 -4.42 0.47 15.72
C SER A 67 -3.26 -0.55 15.74
N LYS A 68 -3.00 -1.23 14.63
CA LYS A 68 -1.88 -2.16 14.43
C LYS A 68 -0.71 -1.49 13.70
N VAL A 69 -0.31 -0.30 14.17
CA VAL A 69 0.69 0.55 13.49
C VAL A 69 2.07 -0.11 13.45
N ASP A 70 2.42 -0.93 14.44
CA ASP A 70 3.71 -1.65 14.45
C ASP A 70 3.74 -2.74 13.36
N ASP A 71 2.66 -3.51 13.21
CA ASP A 71 2.54 -4.48 12.11
C ASP A 71 2.59 -3.78 10.73
N ALA A 72 1.96 -2.60 10.63
CA ALA A 72 2.00 -1.77 9.42
C ALA A 72 3.43 -1.32 9.10
N TRP A 73 4.21 -0.96 10.13
CA TRP A 73 5.61 -0.56 10.00
C TRP A 73 6.50 -1.71 9.55
N ASP A 74 6.31 -2.90 10.10
CA ASP A 74 7.04 -4.10 9.68
C ASP A 74 6.75 -4.44 8.21
N LEU A 75 5.47 -4.37 7.81
CA LEU A 75 5.10 -4.57 6.41
C LEU A 75 5.75 -3.52 5.51
N PHE A 76 5.70 -2.23 5.89
CA PHE A 76 6.35 -1.13 5.17
C PHE A 76 7.85 -1.37 4.97
N CYS A 77 8.56 -1.75 6.03
CA CYS A 77 10.00 -2.02 5.99
C CYS A 77 10.35 -3.26 5.16
N SER A 78 9.42 -4.22 5.04
CA SER A 78 9.61 -5.42 4.22
C SER A 78 9.43 -5.17 2.71
N LEU A 79 8.80 -4.07 2.28
CA LEU A 79 8.49 -3.82 0.87
C LEU A 79 9.73 -3.87 -0.05
N PRO A 80 10.87 -3.23 0.28
CA PRO A 80 12.06 -3.30 -0.57
C PRO A 80 12.62 -4.72 -0.68
N LEU A 81 12.53 -5.53 0.39
CA LEU A 81 12.95 -6.93 0.37
C LEU A 81 12.07 -7.79 -0.54
N LYS A 82 10.81 -7.38 -0.74
CA LYS A 82 9.86 -7.99 -1.69
C LYS A 82 10.02 -7.42 -3.12
N GLY A 83 10.99 -6.55 -3.36
CA GLY A 83 11.20 -5.89 -4.66
C GLY A 83 10.16 -4.81 -4.98
N VAL A 84 9.37 -4.38 -3.99
CA VAL A 84 8.32 -3.36 -4.16
C VAL A 84 8.84 -2.03 -3.62
N LYS A 85 8.91 -1.00 -4.48
CA LYS A 85 9.34 0.34 -4.06
C LYS A 85 8.16 1.11 -3.43
N PRO A 86 8.27 1.57 -2.16
CA PRO A 86 7.29 2.47 -1.57
C PRO A 86 7.13 3.73 -2.42
N ASN A 87 5.91 4.22 -2.57
CA ASN A 87 5.62 5.45 -3.28
C ASN A 87 5.11 6.54 -2.33
N VAL A 88 4.79 7.72 -2.89
CA VAL A 88 4.25 8.86 -2.14
C VAL A 88 3.11 8.44 -1.21
N LYS A 89 2.13 7.68 -1.73
CA LYS A 89 0.97 7.22 -0.95
C LYS A 89 1.39 6.28 0.18
N THR A 90 2.33 5.37 -0.07
CA THR A 90 2.85 4.46 0.97
C THR A 90 3.46 5.22 2.14
N TYR A 91 4.33 6.20 1.84
CA TYR A 91 4.94 7.06 2.85
C TYR A 91 3.87 7.88 3.59
N THR A 92 2.97 8.55 2.88
CA THR A 92 1.89 9.35 3.50
C THR A 92 1.04 8.53 4.47
N VAL A 93 0.64 7.31 4.08
CA VAL A 93 -0.16 6.43 4.95
C VAL A 93 0.61 6.04 6.21
N MET A 94 1.88 5.67 6.09
CA MET A 94 2.69 5.26 7.24
C MET A 94 2.96 6.44 8.19
N ILE A 95 3.30 7.61 7.66
CA ILE A 95 3.49 8.85 8.45
C ILE A 95 2.20 9.17 9.22
N ALA A 96 1.04 9.14 8.55
CA ALA A 96 -0.25 9.37 9.20
C ALA A 96 -0.53 8.34 10.31
N GLY A 97 -0.19 7.07 10.10
CA GLY A 97 -0.29 6.02 11.12
C GLY A 97 0.58 6.30 12.35
N LEU A 98 1.84 6.67 12.14
CA LEU A 98 2.77 7.04 13.24
C LEU A 98 2.26 8.26 14.02
N CYS A 99 1.75 9.28 13.33
CA CYS A 99 1.13 10.44 13.97
C CYS A 99 -0.10 10.03 14.81
N LYS A 100 -0.96 9.14 14.31
CA LYS A 100 -2.13 8.62 15.06
C LYS A 100 -1.71 7.84 16.31
N LYS A 101 -0.61 7.07 16.24
CA LYS A 101 -0.03 6.36 17.39
C LYS A 101 0.64 7.32 18.41
N GLY A 102 0.96 8.55 18.02
CA GLY A 102 1.70 9.52 18.84
C GLY A 102 3.23 9.45 18.68
N SER A 103 3.72 8.63 17.75
CA SER A 103 5.14 8.44 17.42
C SER A 103 5.63 9.56 16.47
N LEU A 104 5.61 10.80 16.95
CA LEU A 104 5.91 11.98 16.13
C LEU A 104 7.38 12.05 15.67
N SER A 105 8.31 11.56 16.50
CA SER A 105 9.73 11.52 16.15
C SER A 105 9.99 10.59 14.97
N GLU A 106 9.39 9.40 14.99
CA GLU A 106 9.46 8.43 13.90
C GLU A 106 8.78 8.96 12.63
N ALA A 107 7.65 9.66 12.77
CA ALA A 107 6.96 10.29 11.66
C ALA A 107 7.82 11.36 10.97
N ASP A 108 8.50 12.22 11.74
CA ASP A 108 9.41 13.25 11.21
C ASP A 108 10.62 12.62 10.49
N LEU A 109 11.25 11.61 11.11
CA LEU A 109 12.34 10.88 10.49
C LEU A 109 11.92 10.25 9.15
N LEU A 110 10.73 9.65 9.10
CA LEU A 110 10.21 9.04 7.89
C LEU A 110 9.88 10.09 6.81
N PHE A 111 9.34 11.25 7.20
CA PHE A 111 9.09 12.37 6.29
C PHE A 111 10.38 12.91 5.67
N ARG A 112 11.45 13.02 6.45
CA ARG A 112 12.78 13.43 5.95
C ARG A 112 13.36 12.40 4.99
N LYS A 113 13.29 11.11 5.36
CA LYS A 113 13.73 9.99 4.51
C LYS A 113 12.99 9.97 3.16
N MET A 114 11.70 10.30 3.15
CA MET A 114 10.92 10.40 1.91
C MET A 114 11.58 11.38 0.91
N GLY A 115 12.09 12.51 1.39
CA GLY A 115 12.83 13.47 0.57
C GLY A 115 14.19 12.93 0.09
N GLU A 116 14.92 12.22 0.95
CA GLU A 116 16.20 11.57 0.60
C GLU A 116 16.02 10.49 -0.48
N ASP A 117 14.90 9.77 -0.46
CA ASP A 117 14.52 8.79 -1.49
C ASP A 117 14.07 9.43 -2.82
N GLY A 118 14.10 10.77 -2.90
CA GLY A 118 13.68 11.55 -4.06
C GLY A 118 12.16 11.58 -4.26
N ILE A 119 11.39 11.30 -3.21
CA ILE A 119 9.93 11.25 -3.26
C ILE A 119 9.40 12.55 -2.64
N ALA A 120 8.82 13.42 -3.46
CA ALA A 120 8.24 14.67 -2.96
C ALA A 120 6.94 14.38 -2.18
N PRO A 121 6.79 14.87 -0.93
CA PRO A 121 5.51 14.82 -0.24
C PRO A 121 4.47 15.61 -1.02
N ILE A 122 3.25 15.09 -1.04
CA ILE A 122 2.11 15.85 -1.58
C ILE A 122 1.94 17.04 -0.64
N VAL A 123 2.17 18.25 -1.15
CA VAL A 123 1.86 19.47 -0.41
C VAL A 123 0.34 19.56 -0.32
N VAL A 124 -0.25 19.02 0.75
CA VAL A 124 -1.62 19.33 1.11
C VAL A 124 -1.61 20.73 1.69
N HIS A 125 -2.09 21.72 0.92
CA HIS A 125 -2.35 23.04 1.45
C HIS A 125 -3.41 22.92 2.55
N THR A 126 -2.99 22.86 3.81
CA THR A 126 -3.88 23.06 4.95
C THR A 126 -4.12 24.57 5.12
N THR A 127 -4.99 25.12 4.26
CA THR A 127 -5.59 26.43 4.53
C THR A 127 -6.43 26.30 5.79
N HIS A 128 -5.97 26.97 6.85
CA HIS A 128 -6.77 27.28 8.03
C HIS A 128 -7.90 28.24 7.67
#